data_AF-A0A8J7RM20-F1
#
_entry.id   AF-A0A8J7RM20-F1
#
_cell.length_a   1.000
_cell.length_b   1.000
_cell.length_c   1.000
_cell.angle_alpha   90.00
_cell.angle_beta   90.00
_cell.angle_gamma   90.00
#
_symmetry.space_group_name_H-M   'P 1'
#
loop_
_entity.id
_entity.type
_entity.pdbx_description
1 polymer ?
#
loop_
_entity_poly.entity_id
_entity_poly.type
_entity_poly.pdbx_seq_one_letter_code
_entity_poly.pdbx_strand_id
1 'polypeptide(L)'
;MLDHLAYNWFLLFYSVLGLLLLIQGVIWALNPAPFYDYLRQAARLEKRPPMLLKSARYVALFATASLVFGFLQLSVIDIVFSMGLAGLALSVLSYLARWDYMRPIIAEHPEAVKRFLRLTGYFSISTALVLALLVYRLLVF
;
A
#
# COMPACT_ATOMS: atom_id res chain seq x y z
N MET A 1 15.35 24.23 8.78
CA MET A 1 13.87 24.30 8.81
C MET A 1 13.24 23.23 7.93
N LEU A 2 13.70 23.08 6.68
CA LEU A 2 13.27 21.99 5.79
C LEU A 2 13.60 20.59 6.34
N ASP A 3 14.74 20.43 7.01
CA ASP A 3 15.15 19.13 7.57
C ASP A 3 14.22 18.64 8.68
N HIS A 4 13.80 19.53 9.58
CA HIS A 4 12.81 19.20 10.62
C HIS A 4 11.44 18.87 10.02
N LEU A 5 11.04 19.56 8.95
CA LEU A 5 9.78 19.29 8.27
C LEU A 5 9.80 17.91 7.60
N ALA A 6 10.88 17.59 6.90
CA ALA A 6 11.06 16.31 6.24
C ALA A 6 11.18 15.16 7.25
N TYR A 7 11.90 15.36 8.36
CA TYR A 7 11.94 14.41 9.48
C TYR A 7 10.55 14.11 10.04
N ASN A 8 9.80 15.16 10.40
CA ASN A 8 8.44 15.01 10.94
C ASN A 8 7.51 14.34 9.92
N TRP A 9 7.67 14.66 8.63
CA TRP A 9 6.93 14.03 7.55
C TRP A 9 7.20 12.53 7.49
N PHE A 10 8.46 12.11 7.42
CA PHE A 10 8.82 10.69 7.36
C PHE A 10 8.40 9.92 8.59
N LEU A 11 8.58 10.50 9.78
CA LEU A 11 8.16 9.87 11.03
C LEU A 11 6.65 9.64 11.08
N LEU A 12 5.85 10.65 10.73
CA LEU A 12 4.40 10.54 10.68
C LEU A 12 3.98 9.57 9.57
N PHE A 13 4.57 9.70 8.39
CA PHE A 13 4.25 8.88 7.23
C PHE A 13 4.51 7.40 7.46
N TYR A 14 5.70 7.04 7.96
CA TYR A 14 6.06 5.65 8.24
C TYR A 14 5.23 5.06 9.38
N SER A 15 4.94 5.85 10.42
CA SER A 15 4.09 5.40 11.53
C SER A 15 2.66 5.11 11.08
N VAL A 16 2.04 6.06 10.36
CA VAL A 16 0.66 5.91 9.88
C VAL A 16 0.56 4.80 8.85
N LEU A 17 1.46 4.78 7.85
CA LEU A 17 1.46 3.74 6.82
C LEU A 17 1.75 2.36 7.41
N GLY A 18 2.70 2.25 8.34
CA GLY A 18 3.05 1.01 9.01
C GLY A 18 1.88 0.44 9.79
N LEU A 19 1.19 1.28 10.56
CA LEU A 19 0.03 0.87 11.34
C LEU A 19 -1.15 0.45 10.43
N LEU A 20 -1.40 1.17 9.34
CA LEU A 20 -2.40 0.78 8.34
C LEU A 20 -2.07 -0.56 7.68
N LEU A 21 -0.83 -0.75 7.22
CA LEU A 21 -0.38 -1.99 6.59
C LEU A 21 -0.39 -3.17 7.56
N LEU A 22 -0.10 -2.93 8.84
CA LEU A 22 -0.16 -3.96 9.88
C LEU A 22 -1.60 -4.41 10.10
N ILE A 23 -2.52 -3.47 10.37
CA ILE A 23 -3.95 -3.79 10.59
C ILE A 23 -4.54 -4.48 9.36
N GLN A 24 -4.38 -3.87 8.20
CA GLN A 24 -4.92 -4.40 6.95
C GLN A 24 -4.28 -5.73 6.57
N GLY A 25 -2.98 -5.86 6.78
CA GLY A 25 -2.22 -7.08 6.53
C GLY A 25 -2.68 -8.25 7.40
N VAL A 26 -2.89 -8.00 8.70
CA VAL A 26 -3.44 -9.01 9.63
C VAL A 26 -4.85 -9.42 9.21
N ILE A 27 -5.72 -8.48 8.87
CA ILE A 27 -7.08 -8.77 8.41
C ILE A 27 -7.03 -9.65 7.15
N TRP A 28 -6.22 -9.30 6.16
CA TRP A 28 -6.13 -10.05 4.90
C TRP A 28 -5.45 -11.41 5.04
N ALA A 29 -4.46 -11.54 5.92
CA ALA A 29 -3.77 -12.79 6.20
C ALA A 29 -4.68 -13.80 6.92
N LEU A 30 -5.44 -13.34 7.92
CA LEU A 30 -6.29 -14.21 8.75
C LEU A 30 -7.67 -14.45 8.13
N ASN A 31 -8.29 -13.43 7.55
CA ASN A 31 -9.64 -13.52 7.02
C ASN A 31 -9.79 -12.71 5.71
N PRO A 32 -9.36 -13.26 4.56
CA PRO A 32 -9.47 -12.58 3.27
C PRO A 32 -10.92 -12.48 2.75
N ALA A 33 -11.88 -13.20 3.35
CA ALA A 33 -13.24 -13.34 2.81
C ALA A 33 -14.00 -12.01 2.68
N PRO A 34 -14.04 -11.10 3.69
CA PRO A 34 -14.74 -9.83 3.57
C PRO A 34 -14.24 -8.95 2.42
N PHE A 35 -12.92 -8.94 2.20
CA PHE A 35 -12.32 -8.15 1.13
C PHE A 35 -12.52 -8.80 -0.25
N TYR A 36 -12.49 -10.14 -0.32
CA TYR A 36 -12.88 -10.86 -1.52
C TYR A 36 -14.34 -10.59 -1.89
N ASP A 37 -15.26 -10.59 -0.91
CA ASP A 37 -16.68 -10.31 -1.17
C ASP A 37 -16.91 -8.88 -1.65
N TYR A 38 -16.16 -7.91 -1.11
CA TYR A 38 -16.12 -6.55 -1.63
C TYR A 38 -15.66 -6.51 -3.10
N LEU A 39 -14.56 -7.19 -3.44
CA LEU A 39 -14.06 -7.28 -4.82
C LEU A 39 -15.05 -7.97 -5.75
N ARG A 40 -15.69 -9.04 -5.29
CA ARG A 40 -16.69 -9.80 -6.03
C ARG A 40 -17.93 -8.96 -6.29
N GLN A 41 -18.39 -8.18 -5.31
CA GLN A 41 -19.53 -7.28 -5.47
C GLN A 41 -19.19 -6.15 -6.46
N ALA A 42 -18.01 -5.55 -6.36
CA ALA A 42 -17.53 -4.57 -7.32
C ALA A 42 -17.45 -5.15 -8.75
N ALA A 43 -16.96 -6.39 -8.88
CA ALA A 43 -16.88 -7.09 -10.17
C ALA A 43 -18.25 -7.40 -10.76
N ARG A 44 -19.24 -7.76 -9.94
CA ARG A 44 -20.63 -7.96 -10.36
C ARG A 44 -21.30 -6.67 -10.82
N LEU A 45 -21.04 -5.56 -10.14
CA LEU A 45 -21.62 -4.26 -10.45
C LEU A 45 -20.92 -3.54 -11.61
N GLU A 46 -19.93 -4.18 -12.24
CA GLU A 46 -19.12 -3.60 -13.33
C GLU A 46 -18.37 -2.31 -12.94
N LYS A 47 -18.30 -2.03 -11.64
CA LYS A 47 -17.70 -0.80 -11.12
C LYS A 47 -16.33 -1.09 -10.56
N ARG A 48 -15.36 -0.25 -10.90
CA ARG A 48 -14.04 -0.27 -10.28
C ARG A 48 -14.20 -0.06 -8.77
N PRO A 49 -13.49 -0.81 -7.91
CA PRO A 49 -13.62 -0.69 -6.47
C PRO A 49 -13.14 0.70 -6.02
N PRO A 50 -14.06 1.60 -5.60
CA PRO A 50 -13.73 3.01 -5.36
C PRO A 50 -12.76 3.18 -4.19
N MET A 51 -12.81 2.28 -3.20
CA MET A 51 -11.90 2.32 -2.04
C MET A 51 -10.47 2.03 -2.48
N LEU A 52 -10.25 0.98 -3.27
CA LEU A 52 -8.93 0.64 -3.82
C LEU A 52 -8.37 1.75 -4.72
N LEU A 53 -9.20 2.35 -5.57
CA LEU A 53 -8.78 3.45 -6.42
C LEU A 53 -8.35 4.68 -5.61
N LYS A 54 -9.12 5.04 -4.57
CA LYS A 54 -8.78 6.15 -3.67
C LYS A 54 -7.49 5.85 -2.92
N SER A 55 -7.38 4.67 -2.31
CA SER A 55 -6.17 4.27 -1.57
C SER A 55 -4.92 4.30 -2.46
N ALA A 56 -4.98 3.74 -3.67
CA ALA A 56 -3.85 3.73 -4.59
C ALA A 56 -3.43 5.15 -5.03
N ARG A 57 -4.40 6.06 -5.26
CA ARG A 57 -4.10 7.47 -5.57
C ARG A 57 -3.47 8.19 -4.39
N TYR A 58 -3.98 8.02 -3.18
CA TYR A 58 -3.38 8.61 -1.99
C TYR A 58 -1.97 8.08 -1.77
N VAL A 59 -1.76 6.76 -1.82
CA VAL A 59 -0.44 6.17 -1.68
C VAL A 59 0.52 6.71 -2.75
N ALA A 60 0.09 6.85 -4.01
CA ALA A 60 0.91 7.46 -5.05
C ALA A 60 1.27 8.93 -4.75
N LEU A 61 0.29 9.73 -4.30
CA LEU A 61 0.52 11.12 -3.92
C LEU A 61 1.49 11.23 -2.74
N PHE A 62 1.27 10.45 -1.68
CA PHE A 62 2.15 10.41 -0.51
C PHE A 62 3.55 9.91 -0.87
N ALA A 63 3.67 8.86 -1.70
CA ALA A 63 4.96 8.37 -2.18
C ALA A 63 5.71 9.44 -3.01
N THR A 64 4.99 10.22 -3.82
CA THR A 64 5.58 11.31 -4.60
C THR A 64 6.07 12.44 -3.70
N ALA A 65 5.26 12.83 -2.72
CA ALA A 65 5.69 13.82 -1.71
C ALA A 65 6.91 13.33 -0.92
N SER A 66 6.90 12.08 -0.47
CA SER A 66 8.02 11.44 0.24
C SER A 66 9.27 11.32 -0.64
N LEU A 67 9.14 11.12 -1.95
CA LEU A 67 10.28 11.20 -2.87
C LEU A 67 10.90 12.59 -2.89
N VAL A 68 10.08 13.64 -3.00
CA VAL A 68 10.58 15.02 -2.98
C VAL A 68 11.33 15.31 -1.68
N PHE A 69 10.77 14.93 -0.53
CA PHE A 69 11.45 15.08 0.77
C PHE A 69 12.72 14.22 0.88
N GLY A 70 12.72 13.03 0.28
CA GLY A 70 13.87 12.13 0.29
C GLY A 70 15.06 12.69 -0.49
N PHE A 71 14.78 13.30 -1.65
CA PHE A 71 15.79 14.01 -2.42
C PHE A 71 16.34 15.24 -1.68
N LEU A 72 15.48 15.98 -0.97
CA LEU A 72 15.92 17.15 -0.18
C LEU A 72 16.85 16.78 0.97
N GLN A 73 16.63 15.63 1.62
CA GLN A 73 17.47 15.15 2.72
C GLN A 73 18.64 14.25 2.28
N LEU A 74 18.80 13.99 0.98
CA LEU A 74 19.79 13.05 0.42
C LEU A 74 19.76 11.65 1.09
N SER A 75 18.60 11.25 1.61
CA SER A 75 18.45 9.96 2.28
C SER A 75 18.12 8.87 1.27
N VAL A 76 19.15 8.14 0.85
CA VAL A 76 19.04 7.05 -0.13
C VAL A 76 17.98 6.03 0.28
N ILE A 77 17.90 5.71 1.57
CA ILE A 77 16.94 4.73 2.11
C ILE A 77 15.50 5.22 1.89
N ASP A 78 15.22 6.49 2.18
CA ASP A 78 13.88 7.06 2.07
C ASP A 78 13.46 7.25 0.61
N ILE A 79 14.42 7.56 -0.27
CA ILE A 79 14.21 7.60 -1.73
C ILE A 79 13.85 6.21 -2.25
N VAL A 80 14.65 5.18 -1.95
CA VAL A 80 14.42 3.81 -2.40
C VAL A 80 13.06 3.28 -1.91
N PHE A 81 12.74 3.52 -0.64
CA PHE A 81 11.45 3.15 -0.08
C PHE A 81 10.29 3.85 -0.80
N SER A 82 10.39 5.17 -1.00
CA SER A 82 9.34 5.96 -1.66
C SER A 82 9.17 5.58 -3.13
N MET A 83 10.25 5.23 -3.84
CA MET A 83 10.20 4.68 -5.20
C MET A 83 9.46 3.33 -5.22
N GLY A 84 9.80 2.43 -4.29
CA GLY A 84 9.12 1.14 -4.18
C GLY A 84 7.62 1.29 -3.93
N LEU A 85 7.24 2.21 -3.03
CA LEU A 85 5.85 2.49 -2.72
C LEU A 85 5.10 3.11 -3.91
N ALA A 86 5.74 4.03 -4.64
CA ALA A 86 5.18 4.59 -5.87
C ALA A 86 4.97 3.49 -6.94
N GLY A 87 5.94 2.59 -7.10
CA GLY A 87 5.85 1.44 -8.01
C GLY A 87 4.68 0.50 -7.66
N LEU A 88 4.48 0.21 -6.38
CA LEU A 88 3.33 -0.58 -5.91
C LEU A 88 2.00 0.13 -6.20
N ALA A 89 1.91 1.43 -5.90
CA ALA A 89 0.70 2.21 -6.17
C ALA A 89 0.36 2.26 -7.66
N LEU A 90 1.36 2.46 -8.52
CA LEU A 90 1.20 2.42 -9.98
C LEU A 90 0.78 1.03 -10.46
N SER A 91 1.34 -0.03 -9.88
CA SER A 91 0.94 -1.40 -10.20
C SER A 91 -0.55 -1.62 -9.89
N VAL A 92 -1.01 -1.23 -8.70
CA VAL A 92 -2.43 -1.31 -8.32
C VAL A 92 -3.31 -0.46 -9.24
N LEU A 93 -2.90 0.78 -9.55
CA LEU A 93 -3.64 1.63 -10.50
C LEU A 93 -3.70 1.01 -11.89
N SER A 94 -2.65 0.34 -12.35
CA SER A 94 -2.63 -0.34 -13.65
C SER A 94 -3.59 -1.53 -13.71
N TYR A 95 -3.66 -2.35 -12.64
CA TYR A 95 -4.65 -3.41 -12.49
C TYR A 95 -6.08 -2.86 -12.45
N LEU A 96 -6.30 -1.74 -11.75
CA LEU A 96 -7.61 -1.08 -11.70
C LEU A 96 -7.99 -0.42 -13.03
N ALA A 97 -7.01 0.02 -13.83
CA ALA A 97 -7.26 0.54 -15.17
C ALA A 97 -7.73 -0.56 -16.12
N ARG A 98 -7.18 -1.78 -15.95
CA ARG A 98 -7.57 -3.00 -16.67
C ARG A 98 -8.66 -3.80 -15.95
N TRP A 99 -9.57 -3.11 -15.26
CA TRP A 99 -10.61 -3.74 -14.45
C TRP A 99 -11.46 -4.74 -15.24
N ASP A 100 -11.81 -4.42 -16.49
CA ASP A 100 -12.64 -5.28 -17.34
C ASP A 100 -12.01 -6.65 -17.58
N TYR A 101 -10.67 -6.74 -17.60
CA TYR A 101 -9.94 -8.00 -17.67
C TYR A 101 -9.84 -8.74 -16.32
N MET A 102 -9.76 -7.99 -15.21
CA MET A 102 -9.63 -8.56 -13.86
C MET A 102 -10.95 -9.09 -13.30
N ARG A 103 -12.08 -8.50 -13.67
CA ARG A 103 -13.42 -8.88 -13.22
C ARG A 103 -13.76 -10.37 -13.43
N PRO A 104 -13.60 -10.96 -14.63
CA PRO A 104 -13.91 -12.38 -14.83
C PRO A 104 -13.01 -13.28 -13.98
N ILE A 105 -11.71 -12.96 -13.87
CA ILE A 105 -10.76 -13.71 -13.04
C ILE A 105 -11.19 -13.73 -11.56
N ILE A 106 -11.70 -12.60 -11.06
CA ILE A 106 -12.21 -12.50 -9.68
C ILE A 106 -13.44 -13.38 -9.47
N ALA A 107 -14.30 -13.52 -10.48
CA ALA A 107 -15.51 -14.34 -10.41
C ALA A 107 -15.25 -15.84 -10.60
N GLU A 108 -14.33 -16.19 -11.50
CA GLU A 108 -14.04 -17.56 -11.94
C GLU A 108 -13.08 -18.30 -11.00
N HIS A 109 -12.18 -17.58 -10.30
CA HIS A 109 -11.14 -18.18 -9.47
C HIS A 109 -11.13 -17.66 -8.02
N PRO A 110 -12.20 -17.89 -7.23
CA PRO A 110 -12.33 -17.39 -5.86
C PRO A 110 -11.16 -17.75 -4.95
N GLU A 111 -10.71 -19.01 -5.00
CA GLU A 111 -9.66 -19.51 -4.10
C GLU A 111 -8.27 -18.98 -4.48
N ALA A 112 -8.01 -18.78 -5.78
CA ALA A 112 -6.77 -18.15 -6.23
C ALA A 112 -6.68 -16.69 -5.74
N VAL A 113 -7.79 -15.95 -5.82
CA VAL A 113 -7.86 -14.56 -5.33
C VAL A 113 -7.71 -14.49 -3.82
N LYS A 114 -8.40 -15.36 -3.06
CA LYS A 114 -8.24 -15.41 -1.59
C LYS A 114 -6.82 -15.79 -1.17
N ARG A 115 -6.15 -16.69 -1.90
CA ARG A 115 -4.74 -17.02 -1.65
C ARG A 115 -3.83 -15.84 -1.95
N PHE A 116 -4.07 -15.14 -3.06
CA PHE A 116 -3.35 -13.92 -3.41
C PHE A 116 -3.54 -12.82 -2.34
N LEU A 117 -4.75 -12.63 -1.83
CA LEU A 117 -5.04 -11.69 -0.74
C LEU A 117 -4.31 -12.06 0.54
N ARG A 118 -4.26 -13.34 0.92
CA ARG A 118 -3.48 -13.81 2.08
C ARG A 118 -1.99 -13.50 1.92
N LEU A 119 -1.41 -13.81 0.75
CA LEU A 119 -0.01 -13.49 0.44
C LEU A 119 0.23 -11.98 0.53
N THR A 120 -0.66 -11.17 -0.04
CA THR A 120 -0.60 -9.70 0.03
C THR A 120 -0.70 -9.22 1.49
N GLY A 121 -1.50 -9.90 2.32
CA GLY A 121 -1.59 -9.66 3.76
C GLY A 121 -0.25 -9.89 4.46
N TYR A 122 0.41 -11.03 4.23
CA TYR A 122 1.74 -11.31 4.78
C TYR A 122 2.80 -10.31 4.28
N PHE A 123 2.78 -9.94 3.00
CA PHE A 123 3.66 -8.89 2.47
C PHE A 123 3.41 -7.54 3.15
N SER A 124 2.15 -7.19 3.43
CA SER A 124 1.80 -5.94 4.12
C SER A 124 2.31 -5.95 5.56
N ILE A 125 2.18 -7.07 6.29
CA ILE A 125 2.74 -7.23 7.64
C ILE A 125 4.26 -7.11 7.62
N SER A 126 4.92 -7.78 6.68
CA SER A 126 6.39 -7.70 6.53
C SER A 126 6.83 -6.26 6.22
N THR A 127 6.12 -5.56 5.34
CA THR A 127 6.38 -4.15 5.02
C THR A 127 6.16 -3.25 6.24
N ALA A 128 5.14 -3.52 7.05
CA ALA A 128 4.89 -2.78 8.29
C ALA A 128 6.03 -2.94 9.31
N LEU A 129 6.63 -4.13 9.41
CA LEU A 129 7.82 -4.35 10.24
C LEU A 129 9.01 -3.54 9.73
N VAL A 130 9.24 -3.50 8.42
CA VAL A 130 10.29 -2.65 7.83
C VAL A 130 10.04 -1.17 8.13
N LEU A 131 8.79 -0.70 8.03
CA LEU A 131 8.41 0.66 8.40
C LEU A 131 8.66 0.97 9.87
N ALA A 132 8.37 0.03 10.77
CA ALA A 132 8.68 0.18 12.19
C ALA A 132 10.20 0.31 12.44
N LEU A 133 11.02 -0.43 11.69
CA LEU A 133 12.48 -0.27 11.73
C LEU A 133 12.94 1.09 11.20
N LEU A 134 12.29 1.62 10.16
CA LEU A 134 12.59 2.97 9.64
C LEU A 134 12.19 4.06 10.64
N VAL A 135 11.04 3.93 11.32
CA VAL A 135 10.66 4.83 12.43
C VAL A 135 11.68 4.75 13.57
N TYR A 136 12.08 3.54 13.96
CA TYR A 136 13.09 3.35 14.99
C TYR A 136 14.42 4.02 14.61
N ARG A 137 14.88 3.86 13.36
CA ARG A 137 16.06 4.55 12.84
C ARG A 137 15.92 6.07 13.00
N LEU A 138 14.79 6.66 12.63
CA LEU A 138 14.56 8.10 12.75
C LEU A 138 14.50 8.57 14.21
N LEU A 139 14.04 7.74 15.15
CA LEU A 139 13.97 8.14 16.56
C LEU A 139 15.32 8.07 17.28
N VAL A 140 16.23 7.21 16.81
CA VAL A 140 17.52 6.93 17.45
C VAL A 140 18.67 7.75 16.84
N PHE A 141 18.56 8.11 15.55
CA PHE A 141 19.57 8.86 14.80
C PHE A 141 18.98 10.17 14.28
#